data_AF-A0A0V8HTZ5-F1
#
_entry.id   AF-A0A0V8HTZ5-F1
#
_cell.length_a   1.000
_cell.length_b   1.000
_cell.length_c   1.000
_cell.angle_alpha   90.00
_cell.angle_beta   90.00
_cell.angle_gamma   90.00
#
_symmetry.space_group_name_H-M   'P 1'
#
loop_
_entity.id
_entity.type
_entity.pdbx_description
1 polymer ?
#
loop_
_entity_poly.entity_id
_entity_poly.type
_entity_poly.pdbx_seq_one_letter_code
_entity_poly.pdbx_strand_id
1 'polypeptide(L)'
;MILAANLAYKRQWRGVNSRTPGISELSELLRSAKFHADEAKDDRFRSTSSVSMKVNNLIAGHPQRTGGGLRSTSAEKLVVQKFIDDPNKMMAEAARIRKQI
;
A
#
# COMPACT_ATOMS: atom_id res chain seq x y z
N MET A 1 -2.41 3.51 -4.25
CA MET A 1 -1.26 2.57 -4.32
C MET A 1 -0.02 3.13 -3.64
N ILE A 2 0.36 4.39 -3.89
CA ILE A 2 1.56 5.03 -3.33
C ILE A 2 1.60 4.97 -1.79
N LEU A 3 0.49 5.26 -1.09
CA LEU A 3 0.44 5.17 0.37
C LEU A 3 0.71 3.75 0.92
N ALA A 4 0.21 2.72 0.24
CA ALA A 4 0.46 1.33 0.60
C ALA A 4 1.92 0.92 0.31
N ALA A 5 2.50 1.39 -0.80
CA ALA A 5 3.91 1.17 -1.12
C ALA A 5 4.84 1.90 -0.14
N ASN A 6 4.47 3.10 0.30
CA ASN A 6 5.18 3.83 1.34
C ASN A 6 5.20 3.06 2.67
N LEU A 7 4.08 2.43 3.06
CA LEU A 7 4.05 1.56 4.24
C LEU A 7 4.95 0.34 4.06
N ALA A 8 4.92 -0.32 2.89
CA ALA A 8 5.82 -1.43 2.58
C ALA A 8 7.30 -1.00 2.66
N TYR A 9 7.66 0.14 2.07
CA TYR A 9 9.00 0.71 2.09
C TYR A 9 9.46 1.01 3.52
N LYS A 10 8.65 1.70 4.34
CA LYS A 10 8.96 1.98 5.75
C LYS A 10 9.17 0.71 6.59
N ARG A 11 8.54 -0.40 6.18
CA ARG A 11 8.72 -1.72 6.80
C ARG A 11 9.82 -2.55 6.14
N GLN A 12 10.66 -1.94 5.30
CA GLN A 12 11.74 -2.62 4.59
C GLN A 12 11.24 -3.82 3.77
N TRP A 13 10.06 -3.69 3.18
CA TRP A 13 9.41 -4.73 2.39
C TRP A 13 9.16 -6.05 3.14
N ARG A 14 9.07 -6.01 4.48
CA ARG A 14 8.69 -7.18 5.29
C ARG A 14 7.19 -7.40 5.25
N GLY A 15 6.79 -8.68 5.17
CA GLY A 15 5.39 -9.10 5.12
C GLY A 15 4.55 -8.52 6.26
N VAL A 16 3.26 -8.32 5.97
CA VAL A 16 2.31 -7.72 6.91
C VAL A 16 1.04 -8.57 7.05
N ASN A 17 0.27 -8.30 8.08
CA ASN A 17 -1.07 -8.83 8.30
C ASN A 17 -2.01 -7.71 8.78
N SER A 18 -3.30 -8.00 8.97
CA SER A 18 -4.30 -7.01 9.39
C SER A 18 -4.02 -6.34 10.74
N ARG A 19 -3.19 -6.96 11.60
CA ARG A 19 -2.81 -6.44 12.92
C ARG A 19 -1.48 -5.69 12.91
N THR A 20 -0.80 -5.63 11.76
CA THR A 20 0.51 -4.98 11.66
C THR A 20 0.39 -3.48 11.91
N PRO A 21 1.27 -2.87 12.73
CA PRO A 21 1.27 -1.43 12.95
C PRO A 21 1.30 -0.65 11.64
N GLY A 22 0.42 0.35 11.53
CA GLY A 22 0.22 1.18 10.32
C GLY A 22 -0.86 0.68 9.36
N ILE A 23 -1.35 -0.57 9.47
CA ILE A 23 -2.45 -1.06 8.62
C ILE A 23 -3.80 -0.47 9.01
N SER A 24 -4.12 -0.38 10.31
CA SER A 24 -5.38 0.26 10.77
C SER A 24 -5.43 1.72 10.36
N GLU A 25 -4.35 2.46 10.63
CA GLU A 25 -4.21 3.87 10.26
C GLU A 25 -4.37 4.10 8.75
N LEU A 26 -3.75 3.25 7.93
CA LEU A 26 -3.89 3.34 6.48
C LEU A 26 -5.32 2.97 6.01
N SER A 27 -5.95 1.99 6.65
CA SER A 27 -7.35 1.61 6.40
C SER A 27 -8.29 2.78 6.69
N GLU A 28 -8.18 3.38 7.87
CA GLU A 28 -8.97 4.54 8.30
C GLU A 28 -8.78 5.73 7.35
N LEU A 29 -7.53 6.07 7.02
CA LEU A 29 -7.21 7.14 6.07
C LEU A 29 -7.83 6.88 4.68
N LEU A 30 -7.70 5.67 4.16
CA LEU A 30 -8.25 5.35 2.83
C LEU A 30 -9.78 5.30 2.82
N ARG A 31 -10.43 5.04 3.96
CA ARG A 31 -11.88 5.10 4.12
C ARG A 31 -12.40 6.54 4.32
N SER A 32 -11.61 7.43 4.91
CA SER A 32 -11.99 8.84 5.06
C SER A 32 -11.93 9.60 3.74
N ALA A 33 -11.05 9.17 2.84
CA ALA A 33 -10.94 9.72 1.52
C ALA A 33 -12.23 9.45 0.72
N LYS A 34 -13.02 10.49 0.44
CA LYS A 34 -14.28 10.44 -0.31
C LYS A 34 -14.05 10.17 -1.80
N PHE A 35 -13.41 9.05 -2.16
CA PHE A 35 -13.09 8.75 -3.54
C PHE A 35 -14.34 8.39 -4.36
N HIS A 36 -15.30 7.62 -3.80
CA HIS A 36 -16.61 7.35 -4.42
C HIS A 36 -17.66 7.03 -3.34
N ALA A 37 -18.81 7.72 -3.35
CA ALA A 37 -19.86 7.58 -2.35
C ALA A 37 -20.50 6.17 -2.29
N ASP A 38 -20.41 5.41 -3.39
CA ASP A 38 -21.01 4.07 -3.47
C ASP A 38 -20.06 2.95 -3.04
N GLU A 39 -18.75 3.08 -3.25
CA GLU A 39 -17.78 2.08 -2.78
C GLU A 39 -17.63 2.10 -1.25
N ALA A 40 -17.84 3.26 -0.61
CA ALA A 40 -17.79 3.41 0.84
C ALA A 40 -18.88 2.60 1.57
N LYS A 41 -19.91 2.11 0.84
CA LYS A 41 -21.01 1.29 1.39
C LYS A 41 -20.64 -0.20 1.52
N ASP A 42 -19.54 -0.66 0.89
CA ASP A 42 -19.06 -2.04 1.05
C ASP A 42 -18.11 -2.12 2.25
N ASP A 43 -18.43 -2.95 3.24
CA ASP A 43 -17.59 -3.17 4.43
C ASP A 43 -16.19 -3.71 4.11
N ARG A 44 -16.03 -4.35 2.94
CA ARG A 44 -14.73 -4.83 2.46
C ARG A 44 -13.89 -3.70 1.87
N PHE A 45 -14.50 -2.58 1.49
CA PHE A 45 -13.78 -1.43 0.93
C PHE A 45 -12.77 -0.91 1.94
N ARG A 46 -11.50 -1.03 1.55
CA ARG A 46 -10.34 -0.58 2.31
C ARG A 46 -10.30 -1.08 3.76
N SER A 47 -10.90 -2.24 4.04
CA SER A 47 -10.74 -2.93 5.32
C SER A 47 -9.27 -3.25 5.61
N THR A 48 -8.90 -3.44 6.88
CA THR A 48 -7.52 -3.80 7.27
C THR A 48 -7.01 -5.05 6.55
N SER A 49 -7.86 -6.05 6.32
CA SER A 49 -7.54 -7.24 5.54
C SER A 49 -7.25 -6.90 4.07
N SER A 50 -8.13 -6.14 3.41
CA SER A 50 -7.91 -5.76 1.99
C SER A 50 -6.67 -4.88 1.81
N VAL A 51 -6.41 -3.98 2.76
CA VAL A 51 -5.22 -3.12 2.79
C VAL A 51 -3.96 -3.96 2.99
N SER A 52 -3.95 -4.88 3.95
CA SER A 52 -2.81 -5.78 4.18
C SER A 52 -2.50 -6.66 2.97
N MET A 53 -3.53 -7.18 2.29
CA MET A 53 -3.36 -7.92 1.03
C MET A 53 -2.73 -7.05 -0.04
N LYS A 54 -3.19 -5.81 -0.19
CA LYS A 54 -2.63 -4.87 -1.16
C LYS A 54 -1.16 -4.53 -0.87
N VAL A 55 -0.79 -4.35 0.39
CA VAL A 55 0.60 -4.14 0.81
C VAL A 55 1.45 -5.36 0.50
N ASN A 56 0.97 -6.57 0.79
CA ASN A 56 1.69 -7.79 0.48
C ASN A 56 1.84 -8.05 -1.03
N ASN A 57 0.87 -7.65 -1.86
CA ASN A 57 1.02 -7.70 -3.32
C ASN A 57 2.14 -6.78 -3.81
N LEU A 58 2.26 -5.56 -3.25
CA LEU A 58 3.37 -4.66 -3.55
C LEU A 58 4.70 -5.24 -3.10
N ILE A 59 4.77 -5.82 -1.90
CA ILE A 59 5.98 -6.53 -1.44
C ILE A 59 6.32 -7.69 -2.39
N ALA A 60 5.31 -8.41 -2.90
CA ALA A 60 5.50 -9.48 -3.88
C ALA A 60 6.08 -8.99 -5.22
N GLY A 61 5.91 -7.71 -5.53
CA GLY A 61 6.50 -7.06 -6.71
C GLY A 61 7.97 -6.65 -6.54
N HIS A 62 8.56 -6.77 -5.35
CA HIS A 62 9.94 -6.37 -5.10
C HIS A 62 10.95 -7.33 -5.75
N PRO A 63 11.94 -6.84 -6.51
CA PRO A 63 12.83 -7.68 -7.33
C PRO A 63 13.72 -8.62 -6.50
N GLN A 64 14.04 -8.25 -5.26
CA GLN A 64 14.84 -9.09 -4.35
C GLN A 64 14.00 -10.07 -3.53
N ARG A 65 12.67 -10.07 -3.65
CA ARG A 65 11.84 -10.99 -2.88
C ARG A 65 12.01 -12.41 -3.42
N THR A 66 12.44 -13.32 -2.56
CA THR A 66 12.49 -14.75 -2.83
C THR A 66 11.25 -15.46 -2.29
N GLY A 67 10.69 -16.40 -3.06
CA GLY A 67 9.53 -17.22 -2.66
C GLY A 67 8.24 -16.92 -3.42
N GLY A 68 7.42 -17.95 -3.64
CA GLY A 68 6.14 -17.86 -4.35
C GLY A 68 4.95 -17.46 -3.48
N GLY A 69 3.76 -17.38 -4.09
CA GLY A 69 2.47 -17.36 -3.38
C GLY A 69 1.60 -16.11 -3.59
N LEU A 70 2.17 -14.96 -3.97
CA LEU A 70 1.40 -13.73 -4.23
C LEU A 70 1.75 -13.16 -5.62
N ARG A 71 0.72 -12.80 -6.38
CA ARG A 71 0.88 -12.17 -7.70
C ARG A 71 0.86 -10.66 -7.56
N SER A 72 1.92 -10.01 -8.03
CA SER A 72 1.96 -8.56 -8.25
C SER A 72 1.63 -8.23 -9.70
N THR A 73 0.74 -7.28 -9.90
CA THR A 73 0.44 -6.69 -11.22
C THR A 73 1.61 -5.85 -11.74
N SER A 74 1.64 -5.57 -13.05
CA SER A 74 2.65 -4.69 -13.66
C SER A 74 2.63 -3.28 -13.07
N ALA A 75 1.45 -2.75 -12.75
CA ALA A 75 1.31 -1.43 -12.12
C ALA A 75 1.89 -1.41 -10.70
N GLU A 76 1.69 -2.46 -9.92
CA GLU A 76 2.30 -2.60 -8.59
C GLU A 76 3.83 -2.67 -8.69
N LYS A 77 4.37 -3.49 -9.61
CA LYS A 77 5.81 -3.57 -9.86
C LYS A 77 6.42 -2.22 -10.24
N LEU A 78 5.74 -1.44 -11.09
CA LEU A 78 6.18 -0.10 -11.47
C LEU A 78 6.24 0.84 -10.26
N VAL A 79 5.23 0.81 -9.38
CA VAL A 79 5.24 1.63 -8.15
C VAL A 79 6.38 1.20 -7.23
N VAL A 80 6.60 -0.11 -7.07
CA VAL A 80 7.72 -0.64 -6.27
C VAL A 80 9.06 -0.19 -6.82
N GLN A 81 9.26 -0.30 -8.14
CA GLN A 81 10.49 0.15 -8.80
C GLN A 81 10.76 1.64 -8.55
N LYS A 82 9.73 2.50 -8.64
CA LYS A 82 9.88 3.93 -8.31
C LYS A 82 10.34 4.19 -6.87
N PHE A 83 9.89 3.38 -5.91
CA PHE A 83 10.35 3.48 -4.51
C PHE A 83 11.78 2.96 -4.32
N ILE A 84 12.26 2.07 -5.19
CA ILE A 84 13.64 1.59 -5.19
C ILE A 84 14.55 2.63 -5.81
N ASP A 85 14.17 3.20 -6.95
CA ASP A 85 14.99 4.12 -7.73
C ASP A 85 15.14 5.49 -7.05
N ASP A 86 14.03 6.03 -6.50
CA ASP A 86 14.03 7.34 -5.84
C ASP A 86 13.07 7.36 -4.63
N PRO A 87 13.49 6.74 -3.50
CA PRO A 87 12.66 6.64 -2.31
C PRO A 87 12.29 8.01 -1.73
N ASN A 88 13.19 9.00 -1.80
CA ASN A 88 12.95 10.32 -1.23
C ASN A 88 11.80 11.04 -1.95
N LYS A 89 11.83 11.04 -3.29
CA LYS A 89 10.74 11.60 -4.10
C LYS A 89 9.42 10.88 -3.85
N MET A 90 9.44 9.55 -3.77
CA MET A 90 8.22 8.76 -3.57
C MET A 90 7.65 8.92 -2.16
N MET A 91 8.48 9.11 -1.14
CA MET A 91 8.04 9.46 0.21
C MET A 91 7.43 10.86 0.27
N ALA A 92 8.05 11.85 -0.40
CA ALA A 92 7.50 13.20 -0.52
C ALA A 92 6.12 13.18 -1.21
N GLU A 93 5.97 12.38 -2.26
CA GLU A 93 4.71 12.18 -2.96
C GLU A 93 3.66 11.51 -2.06
N ALA A 94 4.04 10.49 -1.30
CA ALA A 94 3.15 9.86 -0.32
C ALA A 94 2.68 10.86 0.75
N ALA A 95 3.57 11.73 1.23
CA ALA A 95 3.22 12.78 2.17
C ALA A 95 2.26 13.82 1.56
N ARG A 96 2.47 14.20 0.29
CA ARG A 96 1.58 15.10 -0.46
C ARG A 96 0.17 14.52 -0.59
N ILE A 97 0.05 13.27 -1.03
CA ILE A 97 -1.24 12.57 -1.17
C ILE A 97 -1.95 12.50 0.19
N ARG A 98 -1.21 12.19 1.26
CA ARG A 98 -1.79 12.08 2.60
C ARG A 98 -2.40 13.40 3.10
N LYS A 99 -1.87 14.55 2.68
CA LYS A 99 -2.42 15.87 3.02
C LYS A 99 -3.68 16.24 2.21
N GLN A 100 -4.01 15.48 1.17
CA GLN A 100 -5.14 15.74 0.26
C GLN A 100 -6.35 14.82 0.54
N ILE A 101 -6.18 13.87 1.46
CA ILE A 101 -7.23 12.98 1.95
C ILE A 101 -7.88 13.62 3.18
#